data_AF-A0A4R0F0E7-F1
#
_entry.id   AF-A0A4R0F0E7-F1
#
_cell.length_a   1.000
_cell.length_b   1.000
_cell.length_c   1.000
_cell.angle_alpha   90.00
_cell.angle_beta   90.00
_cell.angle_gamma   90.00
#
_symmetry.space_group_name_H-M   'P 1'
#
loop_
_entity.id
_entity.type
_entity.pdbx_description
1 polymer ?
#
loop_
_entity_poly.entity_id
_entity_poly.type
_entity_poly.pdbx_seq_one_letter_code
_entity_poly.pdbx_strand_id
1 'polypeptide(L)'
;MSDLAIGVRTVKDNNDEILNKLFNEAHGVYDYLNKLKNGELVSDDAIETFKKYNELLGFVLDETIKSAKNLILLIQNIDTNQCNISYMQSVSFPLEVIKKEYNSKNINEIQDDLYNTMGILKAIYGFIDSYRVDGERYNKILSSRIVEILDDAKKDLEEFRLTKNILQNIRTQDYYEKESIAFFNKAKNNRNIFIGLIVVALGVAITSVVAEPRFFMDAFDYWFLKISYILVSITLITYFLKQSTHYQRLGDQANQTSLEIKAFPSFISGSSKETEAEIRKELALKYFGREIDGTAHKDMSNLISDQMKSTTEMVKAATDVLKVKDKA
;
A
#
# COMPACT_ATOMS: atom_id res chain seq x y z
N MET A 1 7.77 10.49 11.05
CA MET A 1 6.99 10.50 12.31
C MET A 1 7.74 11.15 13.47
N SER A 2 9.08 11.13 13.55
CA SER A 2 9.83 11.81 14.62
C SER A 2 9.69 13.34 14.57
N ASP A 3 9.78 13.94 13.39
CA ASP A 3 9.90 15.41 13.27
C ASP A 3 8.57 16.13 13.56
N LEU A 4 7.44 15.47 13.25
CA LEU A 4 6.11 15.96 13.58
C LEU A 4 5.89 15.95 15.11
N ALA A 5 6.38 14.93 15.80
CA ALA A 5 6.27 14.81 17.25
C ALA A 5 7.15 15.84 17.99
N ILE A 6 8.32 16.19 17.44
CA ILE A 6 9.22 17.21 18.00
C ILE A 6 8.59 18.61 17.86
N GLY A 7 7.98 18.92 16.71
CA GLY A 7 7.31 20.22 16.48
C GLY A 7 6.08 20.44 17.35
N VAL A 8 5.28 19.40 17.61
CA VAL A 8 4.10 19.51 18.49
C VAL A 8 4.51 19.77 19.95
N ARG A 9 5.63 19.20 20.40
CA ARG A 9 6.14 19.38 21.76
C ARG A 9 6.61 20.82 22.01
N THR A 10 7.29 21.41 21.04
CA THR A 10 7.80 22.79 21.13
C THR A 10 6.69 23.85 21.13
N VAL A 11 5.59 23.64 20.39
CA VAL A 11 4.45 24.57 20.40
C VAL A 11 3.72 24.55 21.74
N LYS A 12 3.55 23.36 22.33
CA LYS A 12 2.90 23.21 23.63
C LYS A 12 3.68 23.91 24.74
N ASP A 13 4.98 23.67 24.81
CA ASP A 13 5.83 24.26 25.85
C ASP A 13 5.78 25.80 25.79
N ASN A 14 5.80 26.38 24.58
CA ASN A 14 5.65 27.83 24.39
C ASN A 14 4.25 28.35 24.79
N ASN A 15 3.19 27.59 24.51
CA ASN A 15 1.83 27.95 24.90
C ASN A 15 1.69 27.97 26.44
N ASP A 16 2.23 26.96 27.13
CA ASP A 16 2.18 26.88 28.58
C ASP A 16 2.92 28.07 29.22
N GLU A 17 4.05 28.51 28.66
CA GLU A 17 4.78 29.70 29.11
C GLU A 17 3.95 30.99 28.98
N ILE A 18 3.34 31.21 27.81
CA ILE A 18 2.50 32.40 27.55
C ILE A 18 1.30 32.42 28.50
N LEU A 19 0.64 31.29 28.69
CA LEU A 19 -0.55 31.20 29.52
C LEU A 19 -0.23 31.45 30.99
N ASN A 20 0.88 30.89 31.49
CA ASN A 20 1.36 31.16 32.84
C ASN A 20 1.70 32.65 33.04
N LYS A 21 2.34 33.28 32.05
CA LYS A 21 2.65 34.71 32.11
C LYS A 21 1.38 35.56 32.20
N LEU A 22 0.43 35.35 31.28
CA LEU A 22 -0.84 36.08 31.25
C LEU A 22 -1.67 35.86 32.52
N PHE A 23 -1.68 34.63 33.03
CA PHE A 23 -2.36 34.28 34.27
C PHE A 23 -1.79 35.08 35.45
N ASN A 24 -0.47 35.15 35.58
CA ASN A 24 0.20 35.91 36.64
C ASN A 24 -0.05 37.41 36.52
N GLU A 25 -0.05 37.96 35.30
CA GLU A 25 -0.33 39.37 35.06
C GLU A 25 -1.77 39.74 35.39
N ALA A 26 -2.75 38.93 34.96
CA ALA A 26 -4.16 39.12 35.26
C ALA A 26 -4.43 39.01 36.78
N HIS A 27 -3.78 38.05 37.46
CA HIS A 27 -3.80 37.97 38.92
C HIS A 27 -3.22 39.22 39.57
N GLY A 28 -2.10 39.73 39.07
CA GLY A 28 -1.49 40.97 39.57
C GLY A 28 -2.40 42.18 39.43
N VAL A 29 -3.23 42.25 38.38
CA VAL A 29 -4.26 43.30 38.23
C VAL A 29 -5.41 43.10 39.21
N TYR A 30 -5.89 41.87 39.38
CA TYR A 30 -6.92 41.56 40.37
C TYR A 30 -6.47 41.92 41.80
N ASP A 31 -5.24 41.58 42.17
CA ASP A 31 -4.69 41.92 43.49
C ASP A 31 -4.52 43.43 43.65
N TYR A 32 -4.04 44.12 42.60
CA TYR A 32 -3.96 45.59 42.56
C TYR A 32 -5.31 46.25 42.84
N LEU A 33 -6.38 45.81 42.16
CA LEU A 33 -7.71 46.39 42.33
C LEU A 33 -8.28 46.15 43.74
N ASN A 34 -7.99 44.99 44.35
CA ASN A 34 -8.39 44.72 45.74
C ASN A 34 -7.63 45.61 46.73
N LYS A 35 -6.32 45.79 46.54
CA LYS A 35 -5.52 46.72 47.35
C LYS A 35 -5.99 48.16 47.21
N LEU A 36 -6.32 48.58 45.98
CA LEU A 36 -6.90 49.89 45.72
C LEU A 36 -8.23 50.06 46.46
N LYS A 37 -9.11 49.06 46.43
CA LYS A 37 -10.38 49.05 47.18
C LYS A 37 -10.20 49.24 48.69
N ASN A 38 -9.15 48.66 49.24
CA ASN A 38 -8.79 48.80 50.65
C ASN A 38 -8.07 50.12 50.98
N GLY A 39 -7.72 50.92 49.97
CA GLY A 39 -6.97 52.17 50.12
C GLY A 39 -5.46 51.99 50.33
N GLU A 40 -4.92 50.78 50.17
CA GLU A 40 -3.50 50.46 50.41
C GLU A 40 -2.55 51.08 49.38
N LEU A 41 -3.08 51.55 48.25
CA LEU A 41 -2.33 52.15 47.13
C LEU A 41 -2.53 53.67 47.02
N VAL A 42 -3.06 54.26 48.09
CA VAL A 42 -3.33 55.69 48.23
C VAL A 42 -2.47 56.23 49.35
N SER A 43 -1.74 57.31 49.11
CA SER A 43 -0.91 57.94 50.14
C SER A 43 -1.76 58.53 51.29
N ASP A 44 -1.16 58.63 52.48
CA ASP A 44 -1.85 59.07 53.69
C ASP A 44 -2.50 60.46 53.53
N ASP A 45 -1.89 61.37 52.77
CA ASP A 45 -2.38 62.72 52.48
C ASP A 45 -3.59 62.74 51.52
N ALA A 46 -3.88 61.64 50.83
CA ALA A 46 -4.99 61.52 49.88
C ALA A 46 -6.13 60.60 50.37
N ILE A 47 -5.95 59.93 51.51
CA ILE A 47 -6.83 58.83 51.94
C ILE A 47 -8.25 59.29 52.29
N GLU A 48 -8.42 60.50 52.83
CA GLU A 48 -9.74 61.07 53.16
C GLU A 48 -10.53 61.40 51.89
N THR A 49 -9.85 62.00 50.90
CA THR A 49 -10.41 62.26 49.58
C THR A 49 -10.78 60.95 48.87
N PHE A 50 -9.92 59.94 48.96
CA PHE A 50 -10.19 58.62 48.41
C PHE A 50 -11.41 57.96 49.05
N LYS A 51 -11.59 58.01 50.38
CA LYS A 51 -12.78 57.45 51.04
C LYS A 51 -14.08 58.02 50.47
N LYS A 52 -14.12 59.35 50.27
CA LYS A 52 -15.27 60.02 49.65
C LYS A 52 -15.51 59.58 48.20
N TYR A 53 -14.45 59.41 47.42
CA TYR A 53 -14.56 58.85 46.06
C TYR A 53 -14.98 57.39 46.06
N ASN A 54 -14.49 56.57 47.00
CA ASN A 54 -14.79 55.16 47.09
C ASN A 54 -16.27 54.91 47.42
N GLU A 55 -16.91 55.78 48.20
CA GLU A 55 -18.37 55.72 48.43
C GLU A 55 -19.17 55.94 47.14
N LEU A 56 -18.66 56.76 46.21
CA LEU A 56 -19.30 57.05 44.92
C LEU A 56 -18.94 56.03 43.83
N LEU A 57 -17.70 55.53 43.85
CA LEU A 57 -17.12 54.69 42.80
C LEU A 57 -17.09 53.20 43.17
N GLY A 58 -17.51 52.82 44.37
CA GLY A 58 -17.44 51.44 44.87
C GLY A 58 -18.09 50.43 43.92
N PHE A 59 -19.21 50.78 43.30
CA PHE A 59 -19.85 49.94 42.28
C PHE A 59 -18.97 49.70 41.04
N VAL A 60 -18.32 50.75 40.53
CA VAL A 60 -17.43 50.67 39.36
C VAL A 60 -16.21 49.81 39.69
N LEU A 61 -15.65 50.00 40.89
CA LEU A 61 -14.52 49.22 41.37
C LEU A 61 -14.87 47.74 41.52
N ASP A 62 -16.04 47.42 42.08
CA ASP A 62 -16.54 46.04 42.21
C ASP A 62 -16.75 45.35 40.85
N GLU A 63 -17.36 46.03 39.89
CA GLU A 63 -17.52 45.49 38.53
C GLU A 63 -16.19 45.36 37.79
N THR A 64 -15.20 46.21 38.09
CA THR A 64 -13.84 46.12 37.54
C THR A 64 -13.10 44.90 38.12
N ILE A 65 -13.18 44.69 39.45
CA ILE A 65 -12.63 43.50 40.12
C ILE A 65 -13.27 42.22 39.57
N LYS A 66 -14.58 42.21 39.38
CA LYS A 66 -15.31 41.09 38.77
C LYS A 66 -14.86 40.83 37.34
N SER A 67 -14.62 41.88 36.56
CA SER A 67 -14.10 41.75 35.19
C SER A 67 -12.70 41.13 35.18
N ALA A 68 -11.81 41.53 36.09
CA ALA A 68 -10.49 40.93 36.25
C ALA A 68 -10.58 39.44 36.65
N LYS A 69 -11.49 39.10 37.59
CA LYS A 69 -11.74 37.71 37.99
C LYS A 69 -12.25 36.84 36.83
N ASN A 70 -13.17 37.35 36.03
CA ASN A 70 -13.68 36.65 34.86
C ASN A 70 -12.60 36.40 33.81
N LEU A 71 -11.68 37.37 33.63
CA LEU A 71 -10.53 37.20 32.74
C LEU A 71 -9.59 36.09 33.23
N ILE A 72 -9.29 36.04 34.52
CA ILE A 72 -8.49 34.96 35.13
C ILE A 72 -9.12 33.59 34.86
N LEU A 73 -10.43 33.45 35.10
CA LEU A 73 -11.16 32.21 34.84
C LEU A 73 -11.15 31.83 33.35
N LEU A 74 -11.25 32.80 32.45
CA LEU A 74 -11.14 32.55 31.01
C LEU A 74 -9.75 31.99 30.66
N ILE A 75 -8.69 32.62 31.16
CA ILE A 75 -7.29 32.20 30.90
C ILE A 75 -7.03 30.79 31.41
N GLN A 76 -7.53 30.44 32.61
CA GLN A 76 -7.37 29.09 33.19
C GLN A 76 -8.02 27.98 32.37
N ASN A 77 -9.07 28.30 31.61
CA ASN A 77 -9.84 27.32 30.84
C ASN A 77 -9.36 27.16 29.39
N ILE A 78 -8.26 27.82 28.99
CA ILE A 78 -7.72 27.69 27.64
C ILE A 78 -6.92 26.37 27.54
N ASP A 79 -7.28 25.52 26.56
CA ASP A 79 -6.54 24.29 26.27
C ASP A 79 -5.29 24.58 25.43
N THR A 80 -4.11 24.40 26.03
CA THR A 80 -2.81 24.64 25.38
C THR A 80 -2.44 23.58 24.33
N ASN A 81 -3.16 22.47 24.26
CA ASN A 81 -2.87 21.37 23.33
C ASN A 81 -3.45 21.60 21.93
N GLN A 82 -4.45 22.48 21.78
CA GLN A 82 -5.25 22.55 20.55
C GLN A 82 -4.93 23.73 19.64
N CYS A 83 -4.34 24.81 20.17
CA CYS A 83 -4.14 26.05 19.42
C CYS A 83 -2.78 26.68 19.75
N ASN A 84 -2.13 27.27 18.76
CA ASN A 84 -1.01 28.18 19.01
C ASN A 84 -1.58 29.50 19.59
N ILE A 85 -1.18 29.87 20.81
CA ILE A 85 -1.68 31.07 21.50
C ILE A 85 -0.67 32.23 21.50
N SER A 86 0.34 32.21 20.62
CA SER A 86 1.38 33.26 20.49
C SER A 86 0.80 34.68 20.47
N TYR A 87 -0.30 34.89 19.76
CA TYR A 87 -0.95 36.20 19.64
C TYR A 87 -1.51 36.74 20.96
N MET A 88 -1.83 35.86 21.92
CA MET A 88 -2.29 36.28 23.25
C MET A 88 -1.21 37.00 24.03
N GLN A 89 0.07 36.85 23.70
CA GLN A 89 1.15 37.60 24.34
C GLN A 89 1.00 39.12 24.20
N SER A 90 0.30 39.60 23.17
CA SER A 90 -0.01 41.03 22.99
C SER A 90 -0.85 41.65 24.12
N VAL A 91 -1.56 40.82 24.89
CA VAL A 91 -2.39 41.23 26.04
C VAL A 91 -1.55 41.64 27.26
N SER A 92 -0.29 41.18 27.34
CA SER A 92 0.59 41.43 28.48
C SER A 92 0.83 42.92 28.72
N PHE A 93 1.09 43.69 27.66
CA PHE A 93 1.34 45.14 27.77
C PHE A 93 0.15 45.92 28.35
N PRO A 94 -1.10 45.77 27.84
CA PRO A 94 -2.27 46.39 28.45
C PRO A 94 -2.48 46.05 29.93
N LEU A 95 -2.16 44.83 30.36
CA LEU A 95 -2.29 44.42 31.78
C LEU A 95 -1.25 45.08 32.68
N GLU A 96 -0.03 45.28 32.19
CA GLU A 96 1.04 45.95 32.94
C GLU A 96 0.72 47.43 33.20
N VAL A 97 0.10 48.12 32.23
CA VAL A 97 -0.17 49.57 32.29
C VAL A 97 -1.30 49.95 33.27
N ILE A 98 -2.12 49.00 33.72
CA ILE A 98 -3.24 49.24 34.65
C ILE A 98 -2.77 49.69 36.04
N LYS A 99 -1.58 49.25 36.48
CA LYS A 99 -1.13 49.44 37.86
C LYS A 99 -0.62 50.87 38.08
N LYS A 100 -1.31 51.63 38.93
CA LYS A 100 -0.97 53.02 39.29
C LYS A 100 -1.14 53.30 40.79
N GLU A 101 -0.26 54.11 41.36
CA GLU A 101 -0.37 54.62 42.73
C GLU A 101 -0.96 56.03 42.76
N TYR A 102 -1.73 56.33 43.80
CA TYR A 102 -2.43 57.62 43.93
C TYR A 102 -1.93 58.43 45.12
N ASN A 103 -1.77 59.72 44.90
CA ASN A 103 -1.46 60.73 45.89
C ASN A 103 -2.34 61.97 45.71
N SER A 104 -2.16 62.98 46.55
CA SER A 104 -2.99 64.19 46.54
C SER A 104 -3.04 64.92 45.20
N LYS A 105 -2.03 64.73 44.33
CA LYS A 105 -1.94 65.40 43.02
C LYS A 105 -2.74 64.71 41.92
N ASN A 106 -2.87 63.38 41.96
CA ASN A 106 -3.50 62.58 40.90
C ASN A 106 -4.74 61.80 41.38
N ILE A 107 -5.16 61.92 42.64
CA ILE A 107 -6.34 61.19 43.16
C ILE A 107 -7.63 61.47 42.38
N ASN A 108 -7.75 62.64 41.75
CA ASN A 108 -8.91 62.98 40.94
C ASN A 108 -8.98 62.19 39.62
N GLU A 109 -7.86 61.59 39.17
CA GLU A 109 -7.79 60.78 37.94
C GLU A 109 -8.32 59.35 38.16
N ILE A 110 -8.53 58.94 39.41
CA ILE A 110 -8.90 57.55 39.76
C ILE A 110 -10.18 57.09 39.07
N GLN A 111 -11.13 57.99 38.88
CA GLN A 111 -12.39 57.66 38.22
C GLN A 111 -12.13 57.27 36.76
N ASP A 112 -11.42 58.11 36.02
CA ASP A 112 -11.10 57.88 34.62
C ASP A 112 -10.23 56.63 34.45
N ASP A 113 -9.26 56.45 35.35
CA ASP A 113 -8.39 55.27 35.37
C ASP A 113 -9.17 53.97 35.63
N LEU A 114 -10.18 53.98 36.50
CA LEU A 114 -11.03 52.82 36.74
C LEU A 114 -11.90 52.48 35.51
N TYR A 115 -12.51 53.48 34.87
CA TYR A 115 -13.28 53.25 33.65
C TYR A 115 -12.40 52.74 32.51
N ASN A 116 -11.19 53.31 32.35
CA ASN A 116 -10.20 52.84 31.38
C ASN A 116 -9.78 51.40 31.67
N THR A 117 -9.50 51.07 32.94
CA THR A 117 -9.14 49.72 33.39
C THR A 117 -10.25 48.72 33.07
N MET A 118 -11.51 49.06 33.38
CA MET A 118 -12.66 48.21 33.04
C MET A 118 -12.78 47.99 31.52
N GLY A 119 -12.57 49.05 30.74
CA GLY A 119 -12.55 48.99 29.28
C GLY A 119 -11.47 48.05 28.73
N ILE A 120 -10.24 48.18 29.24
CA ILE A 120 -9.10 47.33 28.89
C ILE A 120 -9.40 45.86 29.22
N LEU A 121 -9.87 45.57 30.44
CA LEU A 121 -10.18 44.20 30.86
C LEU A 121 -11.26 43.55 29.99
N LYS A 122 -12.32 44.30 29.64
CA LYS A 122 -13.39 43.81 28.75
C LYS A 122 -12.89 43.58 27.33
N ALA A 123 -12.03 44.47 26.80
CA ALA A 123 -11.44 44.31 25.48
C ALA A 123 -10.53 43.07 25.41
N ILE A 124 -9.70 42.86 26.44
CA ILE A 124 -8.86 41.68 26.56
C ILE A 124 -9.70 40.41 26.62
N TYR A 125 -10.73 40.39 27.48
CA TYR A 125 -11.64 39.25 27.60
C TYR A 125 -12.27 38.91 26.24
N GLY A 126 -12.82 39.91 25.55
CA GLY A 126 -13.44 39.71 24.23
C GLY A 126 -12.45 39.21 23.18
N PHE A 127 -11.21 39.69 23.20
CA PHE A 127 -10.15 39.23 22.31
C PHE A 127 -9.81 37.75 22.55
N ILE A 128 -9.56 37.36 23.81
CA ILE A 128 -9.20 35.99 24.16
C ILE A 128 -10.34 35.02 23.86
N ASP A 129 -11.58 35.38 24.20
CA ASP A 129 -12.75 34.52 23.96
C ASP A 129 -13.00 34.34 22.45
N SER A 130 -12.93 35.43 21.67
CA SER A 130 -13.08 35.35 20.21
C SER A 130 -12.00 34.45 19.59
N TYR A 131 -10.75 34.62 20.01
CA TYR A 131 -9.64 33.79 19.53
C TYR A 131 -9.85 32.31 19.85
N ARG A 132 -10.33 31.98 21.06
CA ARG A 132 -10.64 30.61 21.46
C ARG A 132 -11.74 30.01 20.58
N VAL A 133 -12.85 30.72 20.42
CA VAL A 133 -14.00 30.27 19.61
C VAL A 133 -13.62 30.08 18.14
N ASP A 134 -12.85 31.01 17.57
CA ASP A 134 -12.40 30.91 16.18
C ASP A 134 -11.38 29.78 15.99
N GLY A 135 -10.50 29.54 16.97
CA GLY A 135 -9.60 28.39 16.99
C GLY A 135 -10.35 27.06 16.98
N GLU A 136 -11.39 26.91 17.82
CA GLU A 136 -12.25 25.72 17.85
C GLU A 136 -12.97 25.49 16.50
N ARG A 137 -13.49 26.56 15.88
CA ARG A 137 -14.14 26.49 14.57
C ARG A 137 -13.17 26.08 13.47
N TYR A 138 -11.99 26.70 13.46
CA TYR A 138 -10.96 26.41 12.47
C TYR A 138 -10.46 24.97 12.59
N ASN A 139 -10.21 24.49 13.82
CA ASN A 139 -9.86 23.10 14.08
C ASN A 139 -10.93 22.12 13.63
N LYS A 140 -12.22 22.45 13.83
CA LYS A 140 -13.33 21.61 13.35
C LYS A 140 -13.38 21.52 11.83
N ILE A 141 -13.18 22.63 11.13
CA ILE A 141 -13.20 22.67 9.65
C ILE A 141 -11.96 21.98 9.06
N LEU A 142 -10.78 22.24 9.63
CA LEU A 142 -9.55 21.61 9.17
C LEU A 142 -9.56 20.11 9.44
N SER A 143 -9.98 19.68 10.64
CA SER A 143 -9.99 18.25 10.97
C SER A 143 -10.91 17.47 10.04
N SER A 144 -12.11 17.97 9.74
CA SER A 144 -13.01 17.29 8.79
C SER A 144 -12.41 17.21 7.40
N ARG A 145 -11.84 18.32 6.89
CA ARG A 145 -11.27 18.37 5.54
C ARG A 145 -9.98 17.55 5.41
N ILE A 146 -9.12 17.56 6.43
CA ILE A 146 -7.90 16.76 6.46
C ILE A 146 -8.25 15.27 6.53
N VAL A 147 -9.26 14.88 7.31
CA VAL A 147 -9.72 13.48 7.37
C VAL A 147 -10.26 13.03 6.00
N GLU A 148 -11.05 13.86 5.32
CA GLU A 148 -11.53 13.60 3.96
C GLU A 148 -10.38 13.42 2.97
N ILE A 149 -9.41 14.36 2.94
CA ILE A 149 -8.23 14.28 2.06
C ILE A 149 -7.37 13.05 2.38
N LEU A 150 -7.23 12.69 3.67
CA LEU A 150 -6.50 11.49 4.07
C LEU A 150 -7.19 10.21 3.63
N ASP A 151 -8.51 10.19 3.62
CA ASP A 151 -9.28 9.03 3.15
C ASP A 151 -9.18 8.87 1.63
N ASP A 152 -9.33 9.97 0.88
CA ASP A 152 -9.11 9.98 -0.56
C ASP A 152 -7.68 9.54 -0.92
N ALA A 153 -6.67 10.07 -0.23
CA ALA A 153 -5.27 9.70 -0.46
C ALA A 153 -4.99 8.21 -0.14
N LYS A 154 -5.68 7.62 0.85
CA LYS A 154 -5.58 6.19 1.14
C LYS A 154 -6.17 5.36 0.01
N LYS A 155 -7.34 5.76 -0.49
CA LYS A 155 -8.02 5.09 -1.61
C LYS A 155 -7.15 5.12 -2.87
N ASP A 156 -6.62 6.29 -3.23
CA ASP A 156 -5.71 6.44 -4.38
C ASP A 156 -4.45 5.58 -4.23
N LEU A 157 -3.90 5.48 -3.01
CA LEU A 157 -2.74 4.64 -2.73
C LEU A 157 -3.04 3.14 -2.91
N GLU A 158 -4.24 2.69 -2.55
CA GLU A 158 -4.70 1.32 -2.78
C GLU A 158 -4.87 1.02 -4.27
N GLU A 159 -5.53 1.92 -5.01
CA GLU A 159 -5.68 1.80 -6.47
C GLU A 159 -4.32 1.79 -7.19
N PHE A 160 -3.38 2.64 -6.75
CA PHE A 160 -2.02 2.66 -7.28
C PHE A 160 -1.29 1.34 -7.02
N ARG A 161 -1.43 0.75 -5.82
CA ARG A 161 -0.83 -0.56 -5.51
C ARG A 161 -1.38 -1.68 -6.38
N LEU A 162 -2.69 -1.71 -6.59
CA LEU A 162 -3.34 -2.67 -7.49
C LEU A 162 -2.80 -2.53 -8.92
N THR A 163 -2.77 -1.29 -9.44
CA THR A 163 -2.28 -0.98 -10.78
C THR A 163 -0.81 -1.37 -10.96
N LYS A 164 0.04 -1.07 -9.97
CA LYS A 164 1.45 -1.46 -9.96
C LYS A 164 1.63 -2.98 -9.99
N ASN A 165 0.85 -3.72 -9.19
CA ASN A 165 0.89 -5.18 -9.16
C ASN A 165 0.47 -5.79 -10.50
N ILE A 166 -0.59 -5.26 -11.12
CA ILE A 166 -1.01 -5.67 -12.47
C ILE A 166 0.12 -5.41 -13.47
N LEU A 167 0.71 -4.21 -13.46
CA LEU A 167 1.77 -3.83 -14.39
C LEU A 167 3.03 -4.70 -14.27
N GLN A 168 3.42 -5.04 -13.04
CA GLN A 168 4.54 -5.94 -12.78
C GLN A 168 4.29 -7.34 -13.34
N ASN A 169 3.04 -7.83 -13.27
CA ASN A 169 2.67 -9.15 -13.76
C ASN A 169 2.51 -9.22 -15.28
N ILE A 170 2.19 -8.11 -15.95
CA ILE A 170 2.04 -8.06 -17.43
C ILE A 170 3.31 -8.55 -18.15
N ARG A 171 4.51 -8.17 -17.68
CA ARG A 171 5.77 -8.61 -18.30
C ARG A 171 5.96 -10.12 -18.21
N THR A 172 5.65 -10.69 -17.06
CA THR A 172 5.75 -12.14 -16.82
C THR A 172 4.68 -12.89 -17.62
N GLN A 173 3.46 -12.35 -17.69
CA GLN A 173 2.36 -12.91 -18.49
C GLN A 173 2.75 -12.97 -19.98
N ASP A 174 3.25 -11.87 -20.54
CA ASP A 174 3.65 -11.77 -21.95
C ASP A 174 4.72 -12.80 -22.31
N TYR A 175 5.66 -13.08 -21.39
CA TYR A 175 6.65 -14.13 -21.58
C TYR A 175 6.02 -15.53 -21.71
N TYR A 176 5.17 -15.94 -20.76
CA TYR A 176 4.54 -17.26 -20.80
C TYR A 176 3.53 -17.42 -21.94
N GLU A 177 2.84 -16.35 -22.32
CA GLU A 177 1.92 -16.33 -23.46
C GLU A 177 2.67 -16.56 -24.78
N LYS A 178 3.80 -15.86 -24.98
CA LYS A 178 4.68 -16.06 -26.15
C LYS A 178 5.23 -17.48 -26.22
N GLU A 179 5.72 -18.03 -25.11
CA GLU A 179 6.23 -19.39 -25.05
C GLU A 179 5.13 -20.43 -25.32
N SER A 180 3.92 -20.23 -24.80
CA SER A 180 2.78 -21.11 -25.09
C SER A 180 2.46 -21.17 -26.58
N ILE A 181 2.40 -20.00 -27.24
CA ILE A 181 2.19 -19.91 -28.70
C ILE A 181 3.32 -20.64 -29.45
N ALA A 182 4.58 -20.45 -29.04
CA ALA A 182 5.72 -21.12 -29.64
C ALA A 182 5.63 -22.65 -29.51
N PHE A 183 5.22 -23.17 -28.35
CA PHE A 183 5.03 -24.60 -28.14
C PHE A 183 3.87 -25.18 -28.96
N PHE A 184 2.72 -24.49 -29.03
CA PHE A 184 1.60 -24.93 -29.89
C PHE A 184 1.99 -24.96 -31.36
N ASN A 185 2.79 -23.99 -31.82
CA ASN A 185 3.31 -24.00 -33.19
C ASN A 185 4.25 -25.19 -33.44
N LYS A 186 5.15 -25.51 -32.49
CA LYS A 186 6.01 -26.71 -32.56
C LYS A 186 5.18 -27.99 -32.54
N ALA A 187 4.15 -28.09 -31.72
CA ALA A 187 3.24 -29.24 -31.68
C ALA A 187 2.53 -29.42 -33.02
N LYS A 188 1.96 -28.34 -33.58
CA LYS A 188 1.30 -28.35 -34.89
C LYS A 188 2.26 -28.77 -36.01
N ASN A 189 3.48 -28.27 -36.01
CA ASN A 189 4.48 -28.64 -37.01
C ASN A 189 4.82 -30.14 -36.93
N ASN A 190 5.06 -30.68 -35.73
CA ASN A 190 5.31 -32.11 -35.54
C ASN A 190 4.10 -32.97 -35.93
N ARG A 191 2.88 -32.51 -35.67
CA ARG A 191 1.64 -33.17 -36.13
C ARG A 191 1.55 -33.23 -37.65
N ASN A 192 1.92 -32.14 -38.33
CA ASN A 192 1.94 -32.10 -39.80
C ASN A 192 2.98 -33.06 -40.37
N ILE A 193 4.18 -33.13 -39.77
CA ILE A 193 5.22 -34.10 -40.16
C ILE A 193 4.73 -35.54 -39.94
N PHE A 194 4.10 -35.82 -38.80
CA PHE A 194 3.49 -37.13 -38.51
C PHE A 194 2.47 -37.55 -39.57
N ILE A 195 1.53 -36.65 -39.92
CA ILE A 195 0.53 -36.94 -40.97
C ILE A 195 1.23 -37.16 -42.33
N GLY A 196 2.21 -36.31 -42.67
CA GLY A 196 3.00 -36.45 -43.89
C GLY A 196 3.72 -37.80 -43.98
N LEU A 197 4.32 -38.26 -42.88
CA LEU A 197 4.98 -39.56 -42.80
C LEU A 197 4.02 -40.72 -42.99
N ILE A 198 2.79 -40.66 -42.45
CA ILE A 198 1.77 -41.68 -42.69
C ILE A 198 1.42 -41.74 -44.18
N VAL A 199 1.22 -40.59 -44.83
CA VAL A 199 0.88 -40.52 -46.26
C VAL A 199 2.03 -41.09 -47.12
N VAL A 200 3.28 -40.73 -46.81
CA VAL A 200 4.46 -41.28 -47.49
C VAL A 200 4.58 -42.79 -47.25
N ALA A 201 4.38 -43.26 -46.02
CA ALA A 201 4.45 -44.68 -45.67
C ALA A 201 3.42 -45.51 -46.43
N LEU A 202 2.17 -45.04 -46.50
CA LEU A 202 1.11 -45.66 -47.28
C LEU A 202 1.41 -45.62 -48.78
N GLY A 203 1.93 -44.51 -49.29
CA GLY A 203 2.32 -44.38 -50.70
C GLY A 203 3.41 -45.38 -51.11
N VAL A 204 4.47 -45.50 -50.31
CA VAL A 204 5.54 -46.49 -50.54
C VAL A 204 5.01 -47.91 -50.42
N ALA A 205 4.14 -48.20 -49.44
CA ALA A 205 3.52 -49.51 -49.32
C ALA A 205 2.69 -49.90 -50.56
N ILE A 206 1.85 -48.97 -51.06
CA ILE A 206 1.02 -49.20 -52.26
C ILE A 206 1.91 -49.41 -53.50
N THR A 207 2.89 -48.52 -53.72
CA THR A 207 3.82 -48.65 -54.87
C THR A 207 4.63 -49.94 -54.80
N SER A 208 5.02 -50.38 -53.61
CA SER A 208 5.73 -51.64 -53.40
C SER A 208 4.88 -52.86 -53.76
N VAL A 209 3.57 -52.85 -53.48
CA VAL A 209 2.65 -53.95 -53.87
C VAL A 209 2.40 -53.96 -55.38
N VAL A 210 2.28 -52.79 -56.01
CA VAL A 210 1.97 -52.69 -57.46
C VAL A 210 3.20 -52.98 -58.35
N ALA A 211 4.42 -52.80 -57.85
CA ALA A 211 5.65 -52.92 -58.62
C ALA A 211 6.28 -54.33 -58.67
N GLU A 212 5.58 -55.37 -58.17
CA GLU A 212 6.08 -56.72 -57.94
C GLU A 212 6.20 -57.60 -59.22
N PRO A 213 6.83 -57.11 -60.31
CA PRO A 213 8.01 -57.85 -60.79
C PRO A 213 9.14 -56.98 -61.39
N ARG A 214 9.23 -55.67 -61.10
CA ARG A 214 10.21 -54.78 -61.78
C ARG A 214 11.56 -54.62 -61.11
N PHE A 215 11.68 -54.99 -59.84
CA PHE A 215 12.94 -54.92 -59.12
C PHE A 215 13.57 -56.31 -59.17
N PHE A 216 14.64 -56.47 -59.94
CA PHE A 216 15.46 -57.69 -60.06
C PHE A 216 16.18 -58.03 -58.73
N MET A 217 15.42 -58.20 -57.65
CA MET A 217 15.90 -58.53 -56.31
C MET A 217 15.60 -59.99 -56.00
N ASP A 218 16.49 -60.62 -55.23
CA ASP A 218 16.20 -61.92 -54.64
C ASP A 218 15.03 -61.82 -53.64
N ALA A 219 14.28 -62.91 -53.48
CA ALA A 219 13.10 -62.94 -52.62
C ALA A 219 13.42 -62.58 -51.17
N PHE A 220 14.61 -62.97 -50.69
CA PHE A 220 15.09 -62.64 -49.35
C PHE A 220 15.29 -61.13 -49.17
N ASP A 221 16.03 -60.48 -50.07
CA ASP A 221 16.33 -59.04 -50.00
C ASP A 221 15.06 -58.19 -50.07
N TYR A 222 14.09 -58.62 -50.87
CA TYR A 222 12.80 -57.95 -51.01
C TYR A 222 11.98 -57.97 -49.71
N TRP A 223 11.87 -59.13 -49.05
CA TRP A 223 11.15 -59.25 -47.77
C TRP A 223 11.89 -58.54 -46.63
N PHE A 224 13.22 -58.61 -46.62
CA PHE A 224 14.05 -57.91 -45.64
C PHE A 224 13.84 -56.40 -45.71
N LEU A 225 13.90 -55.81 -46.91
CA LEU A 225 13.70 -54.36 -47.11
C LEU A 225 12.30 -53.90 -46.66
N LYS A 226 11.24 -54.67 -46.96
CA LYS A 226 9.87 -54.37 -46.50
C LYS A 226 9.76 -54.35 -44.98
N ILE A 227 10.32 -55.35 -44.31
CA ILE A 227 10.27 -55.45 -42.84
C ILE A 227 11.07 -54.29 -42.21
N SER A 228 12.27 -54.01 -42.71
CA SER A 228 13.07 -52.86 -42.24
C SER A 228 12.35 -51.53 -42.46
N TYR A 229 11.68 -51.36 -43.60
CA TYR A 229 10.91 -50.17 -43.91
C TYR A 229 9.73 -49.97 -42.95
N ILE A 230 8.98 -51.03 -42.65
CA ILE A 230 7.87 -50.99 -41.69
C ILE A 230 8.38 -50.60 -40.30
N LEU A 231 9.49 -51.20 -39.86
CA LEU A 231 10.08 -50.88 -38.55
C LEU A 231 10.50 -49.41 -38.46
N VAL A 232 11.24 -48.90 -39.44
CA VAL A 232 11.67 -47.49 -39.46
C VAL A 232 10.46 -46.55 -39.51
N SER A 233 9.45 -46.87 -40.32
CA SER A 233 8.24 -46.07 -40.44
C SER A 233 7.48 -45.98 -39.11
N ILE A 234 7.29 -47.12 -38.42
CA ILE A 234 6.63 -47.17 -37.10
C ILE A 234 7.42 -46.37 -36.07
N THR A 235 8.75 -46.52 -36.01
CA THR A 235 9.59 -45.76 -35.07
C THR A 235 9.48 -44.26 -35.31
N LEU A 236 9.54 -43.81 -36.57
CA LEU A 236 9.51 -42.39 -36.92
C LEU A 236 8.13 -41.78 -36.66
N ILE A 237 7.06 -42.48 -37.04
CA ILE A 237 5.67 -42.08 -36.75
C ILE A 237 5.46 -41.95 -35.24
N THR A 238 5.93 -42.94 -34.45
CA THR A 238 5.80 -42.93 -33.00
C THR A 238 6.57 -41.77 -32.36
N TYR A 239 7.78 -41.49 -32.85
CA TYR A 239 8.60 -40.37 -32.39
C TYR A 239 7.90 -39.03 -32.58
N PHE A 240 7.42 -38.72 -33.79
CA PHE A 240 6.77 -37.44 -34.08
C PHE A 240 5.41 -37.28 -33.39
N LEU A 241 4.65 -38.38 -33.20
CA LEU A 241 3.42 -38.36 -32.42
C LEU A 241 3.70 -37.98 -30.96
N LYS A 242 4.70 -38.60 -30.34
CA LYS A 242 5.11 -38.26 -28.97
C LYS A 242 5.65 -36.84 -28.87
N GLN A 243 6.47 -36.42 -29.82
CA GLN A 243 7.04 -35.07 -29.83
C GLN A 243 5.93 -34.01 -29.94
N SER A 244 4.92 -34.26 -30.76
CA SER A 244 3.73 -33.41 -30.85
C SER A 244 2.99 -33.33 -29.51
N THR A 245 2.70 -34.46 -28.86
CA THR A 245 2.01 -34.50 -27.57
C THR A 245 2.81 -33.83 -26.47
N HIS A 246 4.14 -33.99 -26.47
CA HIS A 246 5.03 -33.34 -25.51
C HIS A 246 4.97 -31.81 -25.63
N TYR A 247 5.11 -31.27 -26.84
CA TYR A 247 5.00 -29.83 -27.05
C TYR A 247 3.59 -29.29 -26.76
N GLN A 248 2.55 -30.08 -27.02
CA GLN A 248 1.19 -29.70 -26.64
C GLN A 248 1.06 -29.55 -25.11
N ARG A 249 1.55 -30.53 -24.34
CA ARG A 249 1.56 -30.48 -22.87
C ARG A 249 2.35 -29.28 -22.33
N LEU A 250 3.52 -28.97 -22.93
CA LEU A 250 4.30 -27.79 -22.57
C LEU A 250 3.54 -26.48 -22.87
N GLY A 251 2.86 -26.42 -24.02
CA GLY A 251 2.01 -25.28 -24.39
C GLY A 251 0.85 -25.07 -23.42
N ASP A 252 0.18 -26.16 -23.03
CA ASP A 252 -0.92 -26.17 -22.05
C ASP A 252 -0.43 -25.71 -20.67
N GLN A 253 0.73 -26.20 -20.22
CA GLN A 253 1.34 -25.79 -18.95
C GLN A 253 1.72 -24.30 -18.95
N ALA A 254 2.33 -23.80 -20.04
CA ALA A 254 2.67 -22.39 -20.16
C ALA A 254 1.42 -21.50 -20.22
N ASN A 255 0.38 -21.94 -20.93
CA ASN A 255 -0.90 -21.23 -21.00
C ASN A 255 -1.59 -21.15 -19.63
N GLN A 256 -1.66 -22.28 -18.92
CA GLN A 256 -2.20 -22.34 -17.57
C GLN A 256 -1.44 -21.38 -16.64
N THR A 257 -0.11 -21.40 -16.69
CA THR A 257 0.75 -20.50 -15.91
C THR A 257 0.47 -19.02 -16.24
N SER A 258 0.31 -18.68 -17.52
CA SER A 258 -0.03 -17.31 -17.96
C SER A 258 -1.38 -16.85 -17.40
N LEU A 259 -2.41 -17.71 -17.46
CA LEU A 259 -3.73 -17.43 -16.91
C LEU A 259 -3.71 -17.30 -15.38
N GLU A 260 -2.94 -18.15 -14.69
CA GLU A 260 -2.76 -18.08 -13.24
C GLU A 260 -2.09 -16.77 -12.82
N ILE A 261 -1.02 -16.33 -13.51
CA ILE A 261 -0.35 -15.04 -13.26
C ILE A 261 -1.30 -13.85 -13.53
N LYS A 262 -2.14 -13.95 -14.57
CA LYS A 262 -3.13 -12.93 -14.92
C LYS A 262 -4.24 -12.81 -13.87
N ALA A 263 -4.72 -13.93 -13.33
CA ALA A 263 -5.74 -13.96 -12.30
C ALA A 263 -5.20 -13.60 -10.91
N PHE A 264 -3.88 -13.72 -10.70
CA PHE A 264 -3.25 -13.57 -9.40
C PHE A 264 -3.55 -12.24 -8.68
N PRO A 265 -3.40 -11.04 -9.31
CA PRO A 265 -3.69 -9.77 -8.63
C PRO A 265 -5.12 -9.66 -8.10
N SER A 266 -6.09 -10.16 -8.84
CA SER A 266 -7.51 -10.17 -8.44
C SER A 266 -7.80 -11.19 -7.34
N PHE A 267 -7.03 -12.27 -7.27
CA PHE A 267 -7.17 -13.27 -6.21
C PHE A 267 -6.68 -12.75 -4.85
N ILE A 268 -5.60 -11.97 -4.85
CA ILE A 268 -4.99 -11.43 -3.62
C ILE A 268 -5.54 -10.07 -3.19
N SER A 269 -6.45 -9.45 -3.97
CA SER A 269 -6.91 -8.06 -3.77
C SER A 269 -7.83 -7.83 -2.56
N GLY A 270 -7.78 -8.71 -1.55
CA GLY A 270 -8.45 -8.56 -0.26
C GLY A 270 -7.73 -9.27 0.88
N SER A 271 -6.51 -9.78 0.65
CA SER A 271 -5.72 -10.50 1.64
C SER A 271 -4.78 -9.56 2.41
N SER A 272 -4.37 -9.96 3.61
CA SER A 272 -3.34 -9.21 4.35
C SER A 272 -1.99 -9.29 3.62
N LYS A 273 -1.12 -8.31 3.83
CA LYS A 273 0.23 -8.28 3.21
C LYS A 273 1.08 -9.51 3.56
N GLU A 274 0.85 -10.11 4.72
CA GLU A 274 1.52 -11.32 5.17
C GLU A 274 1.08 -12.53 4.35
N THR A 275 -0.23 -12.69 4.15
CA THR A 275 -0.80 -13.73 3.30
C THR A 275 -0.39 -13.55 1.84
N GLU A 276 -0.32 -12.32 1.34
CA GLU A 276 0.17 -12.04 -0.01
C GLU A 276 1.63 -12.49 -0.19
N ALA A 277 2.50 -12.20 0.78
CA ALA A 277 3.91 -12.61 0.73
C ALA A 277 4.06 -14.13 0.81
N GLU A 278 3.24 -14.79 1.62
CA GLU A 278 3.22 -16.25 1.75
C GLU A 278 2.78 -16.93 0.45
N ILE A 279 1.69 -16.46 -0.16
CA ILE A 279 1.22 -17.00 -1.46
C ILE A 279 2.27 -16.75 -2.55
N ARG A 280 2.90 -15.57 -2.59
CA ARG A 280 4.00 -15.30 -3.54
C ARG A 280 5.17 -16.26 -3.34
N LYS A 281 5.50 -16.62 -2.09
CA LYS A 281 6.56 -17.60 -1.77
C LYS A 281 6.17 -19.00 -2.23
N GLU A 282 4.94 -19.44 -1.99
CA GLU A 282 4.44 -20.74 -2.43
C GLU A 282 4.43 -20.86 -3.96
N LEU A 283 3.92 -19.83 -4.65
CA LEU A 283 3.94 -19.77 -6.12
C LEU A 283 5.37 -19.74 -6.66
N ALA A 284 6.27 -19.00 -6.02
CA ALA A 284 7.67 -18.99 -6.43
C ALA A 284 8.29 -20.39 -6.37
N LEU A 285 8.00 -21.17 -5.33
CA LEU A 285 8.45 -22.56 -5.23
C LEU A 285 7.81 -23.48 -6.28
N LYS A 286 6.56 -23.19 -6.69
CA LYS A 286 5.83 -23.97 -7.69
C LYS A 286 6.31 -23.72 -9.13
N TYR A 287 6.69 -22.48 -9.45
CA TYR A 287 7.05 -22.10 -10.83
C TYR A 287 8.56 -21.95 -11.08
N PHE A 288 9.36 -21.59 -10.07
CA PHE A 288 10.81 -21.47 -10.21
C PHE A 288 11.52 -22.74 -9.72
N GLY A 289 12.45 -23.25 -10.52
CA GLY A 289 13.26 -24.42 -10.14
C GLY A 289 12.57 -25.77 -10.35
N ARG A 290 11.42 -25.82 -11.04
CA ARG A 290 10.83 -27.08 -11.47
C ARG A 290 11.73 -27.72 -12.53
N GLU A 291 12.24 -28.93 -12.27
CA GLU A 291 12.89 -29.74 -13.29
C GLU A 291 11.91 -29.92 -14.46
N ILE A 292 12.35 -29.62 -15.68
CA ILE A 292 11.57 -29.84 -16.89
C ILE A 292 11.16 -31.31 -16.89
N ASP A 293 9.86 -31.52 -16.73
CA ASP A 293 9.17 -32.79 -16.54
C ASP A 293 9.97 -34.04 -16.95
N GLY A 294 10.67 -34.64 -15.97
CA GLY A 294 11.42 -35.87 -16.17
C GLY A 294 10.54 -37.06 -16.57
N THR A 295 9.21 -36.94 -16.47
CA THR A 295 8.30 -37.98 -16.95
C THR A 295 8.25 -38.08 -18.46
N ALA A 296 8.43 -36.98 -19.22
CA ALA A 296 8.49 -37.04 -20.68
C ALA A 296 9.75 -37.79 -21.18
N HIS A 297 10.89 -37.55 -20.54
CA HIS A 297 12.13 -38.28 -20.82
C HIS A 297 12.07 -39.74 -20.35
N LYS A 298 11.44 -40.01 -19.20
CA LYS A 298 11.24 -41.36 -18.67
C LYS A 298 10.25 -42.18 -19.53
N ASP A 299 9.16 -41.59 -19.97
CA ASP A 299 8.19 -42.21 -20.89
C ASP A 299 8.75 -42.40 -22.30
N MET A 300 9.69 -41.53 -22.73
CA MET A 300 10.44 -41.75 -23.96
C MET A 300 11.42 -42.92 -23.80
N SER A 301 12.17 -42.95 -22.71
CA SER A 301 13.12 -44.03 -22.41
C SER A 301 12.42 -45.38 -22.27
N ASN A 302 11.28 -45.43 -21.58
CA ASN A 302 10.50 -46.66 -21.38
C ASN A 302 9.97 -47.22 -22.71
N LEU A 303 9.51 -46.36 -23.62
CA LEU A 303 8.93 -46.81 -24.88
C LEU A 303 9.98 -47.15 -25.93
N ILE A 304 11.15 -46.50 -25.90
CA ILE A 304 12.33 -46.94 -26.67
C ILE A 304 12.77 -48.31 -26.16
N SER A 305 12.80 -48.51 -24.83
CA SER A 305 13.07 -49.82 -24.23
C SER A 305 12.03 -50.87 -24.64
N ASP A 306 10.74 -50.54 -24.63
CA ASP A 306 9.66 -51.45 -25.04
C ASP A 306 9.72 -51.76 -26.55
N GLN A 307 10.04 -50.78 -27.40
CA GLN A 307 10.26 -51.00 -28.83
C GLN A 307 11.51 -51.85 -29.08
N MET A 308 12.61 -51.62 -28.37
CA MET A 308 13.83 -52.45 -28.47
C MET A 308 13.55 -53.88 -28.01
N LYS A 309 12.79 -54.05 -26.93
CA LYS A 309 12.40 -55.37 -26.41
C LYS A 309 11.49 -56.11 -27.39
N SER A 310 10.45 -55.45 -27.89
CA SER A 310 9.52 -56.02 -28.87
C SER A 310 10.22 -56.34 -30.20
N THR A 311 11.12 -55.48 -30.67
CA THR A 311 11.94 -55.74 -31.87
C THR A 311 12.88 -56.92 -31.65
N THR A 312 13.48 -57.03 -30.45
CA THR A 312 14.35 -58.16 -30.10
C THR A 312 13.57 -59.48 -30.03
N GLU A 313 12.37 -59.47 -29.45
CA GLU A 313 11.48 -60.63 -29.39
C GLU A 313 11.02 -61.04 -30.79
N MET A 314 10.72 -60.07 -31.66
CA MET A 314 10.35 -60.33 -33.06
C MET A 314 11.52 -60.92 -33.88
N VAL A 315 12.75 -60.41 -33.69
CA VAL A 315 13.96 -60.95 -34.34
C VAL A 315 14.28 -62.36 -33.84
N LYS A 316 14.12 -62.63 -32.53
CA LYS A 316 14.27 -63.98 -31.96
C LYS A 316 13.25 -64.95 -32.55
N ALA A 317 11.98 -64.57 -32.59
CA ALA A 317 10.93 -65.40 -33.18
C ALA A 317 11.18 -65.69 -34.67
N ALA A 318 11.63 -64.70 -35.45
CA ALA A 318 12.01 -64.90 -36.85
C ALA A 318 13.21 -65.86 -37.00
N THR A 319 14.21 -65.74 -36.13
CA THR A 319 15.40 -66.61 -36.13
C THR A 319 15.04 -68.05 -35.75
N ASP A 320 14.14 -68.24 -34.79
CA ASP A 320 13.67 -69.56 -34.38
C ASP A 320 12.84 -70.24 -35.48
N VAL A 321 12.02 -69.48 -36.22
CA VAL A 321 11.29 -69.98 -37.40
C VAL A 321 12.25 -70.39 -38.54
N LEU A 322 13.33 -69.64 -38.77
CA LEU A 322 14.34 -69.99 -39.77
C LEU A 322 15.11 -71.27 -39.39
N LYS A 323 15.48 -71.44 -38.11
CA LYS A 323 16.14 -72.65 -37.60
C LYS A 323 15.29 -73.92 -37.70
N VAL A 324 13.96 -73.79 -37.63
CA VAL A 324 13.04 -74.92 -37.83
C VAL A 324 12.97 -75.32 -39.31
N LYS A 325 13.15 -74.37 -40.23
CA LYS A 325 13.16 -74.62 -41.68
C LYS A 325 14.43 -75.30 -42.19
N ASP A 326 15.59 -75.06 -41.55
CA ASP A 326 16.87 -75.72 -41.87
C ASP A 326 16.99 -77.16 -41.32
N LYS A 327 16.00 -77.62 -40.54
CA LYS A 327 15.96 -78.96 -39.93
C LYS A 327 14.88 -79.89 -40.50
N ALA A 328 14.20 -79.49 -41.57
CA ALA A 328 13.23 -80.29 -42.31
C ALA A 328 13.77 -80.65 -43.69
#